data_AF-A0A4S1DYS1-F1
#
_entry.id   AF-A0A4S1DYS1-F1
#
_cell.length_a   1.000
_cell.length_b   1.000
_cell.length_c   1.000
_cell.angle_alpha   90.00
_cell.angle_beta   90.00
_cell.angle_gamma   90.00
#
_symmetry.space_group_name_H-M   'P 1'
#
loop_
_entity.id
_entity.type
_entity.pdbx_description
1 polymer ?
#
loop_
_entity_poly.entity_id
_entity_poly.type
_entity_poly.pdbx_seq_one_letter_code
_entity_poly.pdbx_strand_id
1 'polypeptide(L)'
;MTRAETRIKEVIPFFENKDTFLGYRKLMDCAIDTQNLDIYSDVIALTDWKEKYPNEEGKLIKRSLEILNRISKIPIDDNNTEKPLVTGSDIIKSYGTNRFKLGPISINVHKGDVYGLVGENWKAFLKGKNY
;
A
#
# COMPACT_ATOMS: atom_id res chain seq x y z
N MET A 1 12.22 -19.24 6.82
CA MET A 1 11.17 -18.76 5.90
C MET A 1 10.58 -17.52 6.55
N THR A 2 10.62 -16.37 5.87
CA THR A 2 10.07 -15.11 6.42
C THR A 2 8.54 -15.17 6.42
N ARG A 3 7.88 -14.30 7.19
CA ARG A 3 6.40 -14.26 7.21
C ARG A 3 5.84 -13.91 5.84
N ALA A 4 6.57 -13.11 5.06
CA ALA A 4 6.23 -12.78 3.69
C ALA A 4 6.31 -14.00 2.75
N GLU A 5 7.39 -14.79 2.83
CA GLU A 5 7.56 -16.00 2.01
C GLU A 5 6.46 -17.05 2.28
N THR A 6 6.08 -17.23 3.55
CA THR A 6 4.98 -18.14 3.92
C THR A 6 3.65 -17.67 3.33
N ARG A 7 3.34 -16.37 3.44
CA ARG A 7 2.10 -15.81 2.89
C ARG A 7 2.02 -15.96 1.37
N ILE A 8 3.11 -15.71 0.65
CA ILE A 8 3.16 -15.89 -0.81
C ILE A 8 2.83 -17.35 -1.20
N LYS A 9 3.42 -18.32 -0.49
CA LYS A 9 3.13 -19.75 -0.73
C LYS A 9 1.69 -20.13 -0.42
N GLU A 10 1.08 -19.53 0.61
CA GLU A 10 -0.33 -19.75 0.94
C GLU A 10 -1.27 -19.16 -0.12
N VAL A 11 -0.87 -18.14 -0.89
CA VAL A 11 -1.72 -17.56 -1.93
C VAL A 11 -1.87 -18.48 -3.15
N ILE A 12 -0.80 -19.20 -3.51
CA ILE A 12 -0.75 -20.03 -4.72
C ILE A 12 -1.92 -21.04 -4.79
N PRO A 13 -2.23 -21.83 -3.74
CA PRO A 13 -3.36 -22.75 -3.74
C PRO A 13 -4.72 -22.11 -4.05
N PHE A 14 -4.96 -20.85 -3.69
CA PHE A 14 -6.24 -20.20 -4.01
C PHE A 14 -6.40 -20.05 -5.53
N PHE A 15 -5.33 -19.69 -6.23
CA PHE A 15 -5.36 -19.58 -7.69
C PHE A 15 -5.43 -20.95 -8.38
N GLU A 16 -4.76 -21.97 -7.84
CA GLU A 16 -4.84 -23.35 -8.35
C GLU A 16 -6.27 -23.92 -8.21
N ASN A 17 -6.95 -23.60 -7.11
CA ASN A 17 -8.33 -24.03 -6.84
C ASN A 17 -9.40 -23.10 -7.45
N LYS A 18 -9.00 -22.10 -8.25
CA LYS A 18 -9.88 -21.08 -8.85
C LYS A 18 -10.68 -20.25 -7.84
N ASP A 19 -10.22 -20.16 -6.59
CA ASP A 19 -10.70 -19.16 -5.64
C ASP A 19 -10.03 -17.81 -5.94
N THR A 20 -10.42 -17.23 -7.06
CA THR A 20 -9.82 -15.99 -7.57
C THR A 20 -10.17 -14.78 -6.73
N PHE A 21 -11.30 -14.78 -6.03
CA PHE A 21 -11.68 -13.68 -5.15
C PHE A 21 -10.75 -13.59 -3.94
N LEU A 22 -10.58 -14.69 -3.21
CA LEU A 22 -9.71 -14.72 -2.03
C LEU A 22 -8.24 -14.68 -2.41
N GLY A 23 -7.85 -15.38 -3.48
CA GLY A 23 -6.50 -15.34 -4.03
C GLY A 23 -6.07 -13.93 -4.41
N TYR A 24 -6.95 -13.17 -5.09
CA TYR A 24 -6.68 -11.78 -5.47
C TYR A 24 -6.49 -10.85 -4.27
N ARG A 25 -7.35 -10.98 -3.25
CA ARG A 25 -7.21 -10.21 -2.00
C ARG A 25 -5.88 -10.49 -1.32
N LYS A 26 -5.53 -11.77 -1.14
CA LYS A 26 -4.27 -12.19 -0.51
C LYS A 26 -3.04 -11.79 -1.34
N LEU A 27 -3.16 -11.75 -2.67
CA LEU A 27 -2.13 -11.21 -3.56
C LEU A 27 -1.90 -9.71 -3.31
N MET A 28 -2.96 -8.92 -3.12
CA MET A 28 -2.80 -7.50 -2.78
C MET A 28 -2.12 -7.32 -1.42
N ASP A 29 -2.44 -8.14 -0.43
CA ASP A 29 -1.74 -8.10 0.87
C ASP A 29 -0.23 -8.37 0.70
N CYS A 30 0.14 -9.37 -0.11
CA CYS A 30 1.54 -9.66 -0.43
C CYS A 30 2.22 -8.51 -1.19
N ALA A 31 1.49 -7.84 -2.08
CA ALA A 31 1.99 -6.67 -2.80
C ALA A 31 2.29 -5.51 -1.85
N ILE A 32 1.38 -5.19 -0.93
CA ILE A 32 1.54 -4.14 0.10
C ILE A 32 2.79 -4.38 0.96
N ASP A 33 3.08 -5.64 1.29
CA ASP A 33 4.26 -5.99 2.08
C ASP A 33 5.59 -5.66 1.37
N THR A 34 5.61 -5.57 0.03
CA THR A 34 6.84 -5.24 -0.73
C THR A 34 7.30 -3.80 -0.58
N GLN A 35 6.41 -2.87 -0.26
CA GLN A 35 6.66 -1.42 -0.34
C GLN A 35 7.27 -0.97 -1.69
N ASN A 36 7.03 -1.71 -2.77
CA ASN A 36 7.64 -1.49 -4.07
C ASN A 36 6.61 -0.90 -5.05
N LEU A 37 6.88 0.33 -5.54
CA LEU A 37 6.00 1.05 -6.46
C LEU A 37 5.79 0.34 -7.79
N ASP A 38 6.77 -0.42 -8.27
CA ASP A 38 6.63 -1.20 -9.51
C ASP A 38 5.60 -2.32 -9.31
N ILE A 39 5.65 -3.00 -8.16
CA ILE A 39 4.66 -4.03 -7.80
C ILE A 39 3.27 -3.41 -7.64
N TYR A 40 3.15 -2.23 -7.05
CA TYR A 40 1.86 -1.54 -6.96
C TYR A 40 1.31 -1.21 -8.34
N SER A 41 2.16 -0.74 -9.25
CA SER A 41 1.79 -0.46 -10.64
C SER A 41 1.31 -1.72 -11.37
N ASP A 42 1.97 -2.86 -11.15
CA ASP A 42 1.55 -4.14 -11.73
C ASP A 42 0.17 -4.59 -11.22
N VAL A 43 -0.10 -4.43 -9.92
CA VAL A 43 -1.39 -4.80 -9.31
C VAL A 43 -2.51 -3.86 -9.76
N ILE A 44 -2.24 -2.56 -9.92
CA ILE A 44 -3.20 -1.60 -10.50
C ILE A 44 -3.52 -2.01 -11.94
N ALA A 45 -2.50 -2.29 -12.76
CA ALA A 45 -2.70 -2.74 -14.14
C ALA A 45 -3.46 -4.08 -14.21
N LEU A 46 -3.24 -4.99 -13.25
CA LEU A 46 -4.00 -6.22 -13.11
C LEU A 46 -5.47 -5.94 -12.76
N THR A 47 -5.73 -4.98 -11.88
CA THR A 47 -7.09 -4.53 -11.50
C THR A 47 -7.83 -4.02 -12.73
N ASP A 48 -7.23 -3.06 -13.44
CA ASP A 48 -7.81 -2.47 -14.65
C ASP A 48 -8.10 -3.53 -15.71
N TRP A 49 -7.20 -4.51 -15.85
CA TRP A 49 -7.37 -5.60 -16.79
C TRP A 49 -8.51 -6.54 -16.36
N LYS A 50 -8.58 -6.91 -15.08
CA LYS A 50 -9.65 -7.77 -14.52
C LYS A 50 -11.03 -7.16 -14.78
N GLU A 51 -11.18 -5.85 -14.61
CA GLU A 51 -12.45 -5.13 -14.84
C GLU A 51 -12.85 -5.13 -16.33
N LYS A 52 -11.88 -5.05 -17.24
CA LYS A 52 -12.13 -5.09 -18.70
C LYS A 52 -12.42 -6.50 -19.22
N TYR A 53 -11.92 -7.54 -18.55
CA TYR A 53 -12.03 -8.93 -18.99
C TYR A 53 -12.55 -9.86 -17.88
N PRO A 54 -13.77 -9.64 -17.36
CA PRO A 54 -14.28 -10.33 -16.17
C PRO A 54 -14.46 -11.85 -16.35
N ASN A 55 -14.60 -12.32 -17.60
CA ASN A 55 -14.82 -13.75 -17.91
C ASN A 55 -13.52 -14.52 -18.22
N GLU A 56 -12.36 -13.86 -18.16
CA GLU A 56 -11.07 -14.43 -18.55
C GLU A 56 -10.29 -14.93 -17.32
N GLU A 57 -10.92 -15.79 -16.52
CA GLU A 57 -10.39 -16.27 -15.23
C GLU A 57 -9.00 -16.92 -15.35
N GLY A 58 -8.78 -17.74 -16.38
CA GLY A 58 -7.49 -18.40 -16.59
C GLY A 58 -6.34 -17.40 -16.83
N LYS A 59 -6.62 -16.29 -17.54
CA LYS A 59 -5.63 -15.22 -17.76
C LYS A 59 -5.42 -14.39 -16.50
N LEU A 60 -6.48 -14.17 -15.69
CA LEU A 60 -6.36 -13.52 -14.38
C LEU A 60 -5.43 -14.31 -13.46
N ILE A 61 -5.65 -15.63 -13.36
CA ILE A 61 -4.83 -16.55 -12.57
C ILE A 61 -3.37 -16.49 -13.02
N LYS A 62 -3.12 -16.61 -14.33
CA LYS A 62 -1.76 -16.57 -14.87
C LYS A 62 -1.03 -15.27 -14.52
N ARG A 63 -1.66 -14.12 -14.76
CA ARG A 63 -1.08 -12.81 -14.44
C ARG A 63 -0.83 -12.63 -12.94
N SER A 64 -1.75 -13.14 -12.11
CA SER A 64 -1.63 -13.10 -10.65
C SER A 64 -0.42 -13.91 -10.16
N LEU A 65 -0.23 -15.11 -10.69
CA LEU A 65 0.92 -15.95 -10.38
C LEU A 65 2.25 -15.35 -10.87
N GLU A 66 2.26 -14.66 -12.02
CA GLU A 66 3.43 -13.92 -12.50
C GLU A 66 3.84 -12.80 -11.54
N ILE A 67 2.86 -12.04 -11.02
CA ILE A 67 3.12 -11.00 -10.00
C ILE A 67 3.63 -11.64 -8.70
N LEU A 68 3.00 -12.71 -8.20
CA LEU A 68 3.48 -13.41 -6.99
C LEU A 68 4.92 -13.92 -7.14
N ASN A 69 5.29 -14.41 -8.32
CA ASN A 69 6.66 -14.84 -8.61
C ASN A 69 7.66 -13.66 -8.70
N ARG A 70 7.20 -12.45 -9.01
CA ARG A 70 8.04 -11.25 -8.90
C ARG A 70 8.19 -10.83 -7.44
N ILE A 71 7.10 -10.83 -6.68
CA ILE A 71 7.08 -10.53 -5.24
C ILE A 71 8.03 -11.48 -4.47
N SER A 72 8.04 -12.78 -4.78
CA SER A 72 8.90 -13.76 -4.10
C SER A 72 10.41 -13.53 -4.26
N LYS A 73 10.81 -12.71 -5.24
CA LYS A 73 12.21 -12.36 -5.51
C LYS A 73 12.64 -11.06 -4.82
N ILE A 74 11.69 -10.33 -4.23
CA ILE A 74 11.98 -9.09 -3.51
C ILE A 74 12.33 -9.46 -2.06
N PRO A 75 13.47 -8.99 -1.54
CA PRO A 75 13.76 -9.12 -0.11
C PRO A 75 12.77 -8.25 0.67
N ILE A 76 11.77 -8.87 1.28
CA ILE A 76 10.79 -8.18 2.13
C ILE A 76 11.37 -8.15 3.55
N ASP A 77 11.78 -6.97 3.99
CA ASP A 77 12.20 -6.74 5.37
C ASP A 77 10.97 -6.45 6.24
N ASP A 78 10.63 -7.40 7.10
CA ASP A 78 9.51 -7.27 8.05
C ASP A 78 9.75 -6.14 9.09
N ASN A 79 10.97 -5.59 9.22
CA ASN A 79 11.36 -4.67 10.30
C ASN A 79 11.51 -3.19 9.89
N ASN A 80 11.31 -2.81 8.63
CA ASN A 80 11.55 -1.42 8.21
C ASN A 80 10.35 -0.50 8.48
N THR A 81 10.01 -0.33 9.75
CA THR A 81 9.06 0.70 10.23
C THR A 81 9.74 2.06 10.42
N GLU A 82 11.07 2.10 10.52
CA GLU A 82 11.82 3.35 10.73
C GLU A 82 11.86 4.25 9.48
N LYS A 83 11.73 3.68 8.28
CA LYS A 83 11.74 4.48 7.05
C LYS A 83 10.36 5.11 6.79
N PRO A 84 10.28 6.45 6.64
CA PRO A 84 9.02 7.11 6.32
C PRO A 84 8.56 6.76 4.89
N LEU A 85 7.28 6.41 4.76
CA LEU A 85 6.58 6.23 3.49
C LEU A 85 6.38 7.56 2.76
N VAL A 86 6.05 8.61 3.51
CA VAL A 86 5.87 9.97 2.99
C VAL A 86 6.61 10.94 3.88
N THR A 87 7.44 11.79 3.27
CA THR A 87 8.09 12.92 3.94
C THR A 87 7.54 14.20 3.32
N GLY A 88 6.97 15.05 4.16
CA GLY A 88 6.56 16.40 3.81
C GLY A 88 7.42 17.39 4.60
N SER A 89 8.10 18.29 3.90
CA SER A 89 8.95 19.32 4.53
C SER A 89 8.36 20.70 4.27
N ASP A 90 8.30 21.52 5.32
CA ASP A 90 7.87 22.92 5.25
C ASP A 90 6.51 23.13 4.54
N ILE A 91 5.56 22.22 4.78
CA ILE A 91 4.23 22.29 4.21
C ILE A 91 3.52 23.53 4.77
N ILE A 92 3.09 24.41 3.86
CA ILE A 92 2.32 25.60 4.16
C ILE A 92 1.01 25.58 3.38
N LYS A 93 -0.12 25.68 4.08
CA LYS A 93 -1.43 25.90 3.47
C LYS A 93 -1.80 27.38 3.56
N SER A 94 -1.89 28.05 2.41
CA SER A 94 -2.37 29.44 2.32
C SER A 94 -3.86 29.46 1.98
N TYR A 95 -4.64 30.31 2.65
CA TYR A 95 -6.07 30.48 2.43
C TYR A 95 -6.37 31.87 1.84
N GLY A 96 -6.73 31.90 0.56
CA GLY A 96 -7.33 33.06 -0.13
C GLY A 96 -6.54 34.38 -0.07
N THR A 97 -7.21 35.45 -0.48
CA THR A 97 -6.65 36.80 -0.68
C THR A 97 -6.18 37.47 0.62
N ASN A 98 -6.64 36.98 1.79
CA ASN A 98 -6.42 37.63 3.08
C ASN A 98 -5.15 37.15 3.84
N ARG A 99 -4.18 36.54 3.12
CA ARG A 99 -2.82 36.19 3.59
C ARG A 99 -2.74 35.24 4.80
N PHE A 100 -3.83 34.60 5.22
CA PHE A 100 -3.78 33.61 6.30
C PHE A 100 -3.04 32.35 5.85
N LYS A 101 -2.13 31.86 6.68
CA LYS A 101 -1.29 30.69 6.41
C LYS A 101 -1.27 29.76 7.62
N LEU A 102 -1.40 28.47 7.37
CA LEU A 102 -1.12 27.41 8.32
C LEU A 102 0.21 26.75 7.93
N GLY A 103 1.13 26.63 8.88
CA GLY A 103 2.47 26.09 8.67
C GLY A 103 3.58 27.07 9.07
N PRO A 104 4.85 26.74 8.79
CA PRO A 104 5.30 25.48 8.18
C PRO A 104 5.13 24.29 9.11
N ILE A 105 4.76 23.13 8.55
CA ILE A 105 4.83 21.84 9.26
C ILE A 105 5.65 20.85 8.45
N SER A 106 6.46 20.05 9.15
CA SER A 106 7.17 18.92 8.56
C SER A 106 6.63 17.63 9.17
N ILE A 107 6.38 16.63 8.33
CA ILE A 107 5.77 15.36 8.71
C ILE A 107 6.51 14.19 8.05
N ASN A 108 6.76 13.17 8.84
CA ASN A 108 7.19 11.85 8.39
C ASN A 108 6.08 10.87 8.73
N VAL A 109 5.52 10.20 7.71
CA VAL A 109 4.48 9.17 7.83
C VAL A 109 5.11 7.81 7.66
N HIS A 110 5.09 6.96 8.70
CA HIS A 110 5.65 5.61 8.68
C HIS A 110 4.58 4.55 8.53
N LYS A 111 5.03 3.31 8.29
CA LYS A 111 4.14 2.14 8.21
C LYS A 111 3.48 1.89 9.56
N GLY A 112 2.15 1.90 9.60
CA GLY A 112 1.37 1.64 10.82
C GLY A 112 0.98 2.89 11.61
N ASP A 113 1.48 4.06 11.21
CA ASP A 113 1.12 5.31 11.87
C ASP A 113 -0.36 5.64 11.63
N VAL A 114 -1.09 5.92 12.70
CA VAL A 114 -2.45 6.46 12.65
C VAL A 114 -2.42 7.92 13.05
N TYR A 115 -2.72 8.81 12.09
CA TYR A 115 -2.75 10.25 12.30
C TYR A 115 -4.16 10.73 12.58
N GLY A 116 -4.35 11.38 13.72
CA GLY A 116 -5.51 12.22 13.99
C GLY A 116 -5.18 13.69 13.73
N LEU A 117 -5.95 14.33 12.85
CA LEU A 117 -5.91 15.78 12.68
C LEU A 117 -6.85 16.41 13.72
N VAL A 118 -6.28 17.09 14.71
CA VAL A 118 -7.01 17.64 15.85
C VAL A 118 -6.64 19.09 16.09
N GLY A 119 -7.61 19.91 16.45
CA GLY A 119 -7.29 21.20 17.06
C GLY A 119 -8.52 21.98 17.46
N GLU A 120 -8.33 22.94 18.35
CA GLU A 120 -9.38 23.90 18.69
C GLU A 120 -9.57 24.84 17.51
N ASN A 121 -10.80 25.33 17.31
CA ASN A 121 -11.19 26.28 16.26
C ASN A 121 -9.99 27.13 15.81
N TRP A 122 -9.76 27.22 14.49
CA TRP A 122 -8.65 27.93 13.80
C TRP A 122 -7.21 27.35 13.90
N LYS A 123 -6.91 26.36 14.76
CA LYS A 123 -5.61 25.66 14.79
C LYS A 123 -5.79 24.18 14.50
N ALA A 124 -4.92 23.59 13.67
CA ALA A 124 -4.84 22.15 13.46
C ALA A 124 -3.45 21.64 13.84
N PHE A 125 -3.41 20.57 14.63
CA PHE A 125 -2.22 19.84 15.04
C PHE A 125 -2.38 18.38 14.60
N LEU A 126 -1.26 17.76 14.24
CA LEU A 126 -1.20 16.33 13.97
C LEU A 126 -0.71 15.63 15.23
N LYS A 127 -1.50 14.69 15.75
CA LYS A 127 -1.10 13.85 16.88
C LYS A 127 -0.94 12.42 16.40
N GLY A 128 0.30 11.94 16.35
CA GLY A 128 0.60 10.53 16.12
C GLY A 128 0.39 9.72 17.40
N LYS A 129 -0.15 8.51 17.27
CA LYS A 129 -0.09 7.47 18.29
C LYS A 129 0.56 6.24 17.67
N ASN A 130 1.62 5.76 18.32
CA ASN A 130 2.22 4.47 18.02
C ASN A 130 1.55 3.42 18.91
N TYR A 131 1.10 2.33 18.31
CA TYR A 131 0.54 1.16 18.99
C TYR A 131 1.48 -0.03 18.80
#